data_AF-A0A0B8WKS4-F1
#
_entry.id   AF-A0A0B8WKS4-F1
#
_cell.length_a   1.000
_cell.length_b   1.000
_cell.length_c   1.000
_cell.angle_alpha   90.00
_cell.angle_beta   90.00
_cell.angle_gamma   90.00
#
_symmetry.space_group_name_H-M   'P 1'
#
loop_
_entity.id
_entity.type
_entity.pdbx_description
1 polymer ?
#
loop_
_entity_poly.entity_id
_entity_poly.type
_entity_poly.pdbx_seq_one_letter_code
_entity_poly.pdbx_strand_id
1 'polypeptide(L)'
;MGAVFMIGFFFRAMIYYTVRRHEWFAKEFEKRVNHFIEGEIPGKAQNVSFYVLAKKLLERTYYEVFEIRDRMKRRKPDSIMATSDRVFLVRQGCAWLVKDILKQLKFLKWSEGNPKLLNITKATLQHNPCFNRVFGVIPMVGLNDLISILPGLFVVGGILGTFIGIAGGLQELGTMNLQDLESTKNIMDRFLHEISFAMKTSIVGIIFSLMSHVTNVILSPERAYVSMVDRFESALDLLWYRSDNNNFPAHEKPFDEHRDAVEALAEDALNKEIGKAAIARGA
;
A
#
# COMPACT_ATOMS: atom_id res chain seq x y z
N MET A 1 1.76 18.05 21.11
CA MET A 1 2.55 17.69 19.91
C MET A 1 2.94 16.22 19.88
N GLY A 2 3.57 15.67 20.93
CA GLY A 2 3.99 14.25 20.95
C GLY A 2 2.86 13.23 20.68
N ALA A 3 1.67 13.42 21.26
CA ALA A 3 0.53 12.51 20.99
C ALA A 3 0.09 12.54 19.51
N VAL A 4 0.02 13.73 18.90
CA VAL A 4 -0.31 13.90 17.47
C VAL A 4 0.76 13.25 16.60
N PHE A 5 2.03 13.41 16.96
CA PHE A 5 3.15 12.75 16.27
C PHE A 5 3.04 11.22 16.34
N MET A 6 2.76 10.64 17.51
CA MET A 6 2.60 9.20 17.67
C MET A 6 1.43 8.63 16.86
N ILE A 7 0.29 9.33 16.84
CA ILE A 7 -0.88 8.95 16.05
C ILE A 7 -0.55 9.03 14.55
N GLY A 8 0.07 10.12 14.10
CA GLY A 8 0.50 10.29 12.71
C GLY A 8 1.50 9.21 12.27
N PHE A 9 2.49 8.92 13.12
CA PHE A 9 3.47 7.86 12.90
C PHE A 9 2.79 6.49 12.79
N PHE A 10 1.86 6.17 13.70
CA PHE A 10 1.13 4.91 13.68
C PHE A 10 0.37 4.73 12.36
N PHE A 11 -0.43 5.73 11.95
CA PHE A 11 -1.16 5.64 10.69
C PHE A 11 -0.21 5.56 9.48
N ARG A 12 0.90 6.32 9.46
CA ARG A 12 1.88 6.26 8.37
C ARG A 12 2.49 4.87 8.24
N ALA A 13 2.91 4.29 9.36
CA ALA A 13 3.48 2.95 9.41
C ALA A 13 2.45 1.90 8.93
N MET A 14 1.19 2.06 9.30
CA MET A 14 0.13 1.14 8.91
C MET A 14 -0.21 1.21 7.42
N ILE A 15 -0.32 2.42 6.87
CA ILE A 15 -0.50 2.68 5.43
C ILE A 15 0.67 2.08 4.64
N TYR A 16 1.90 2.38 5.06
CA TYR A 16 3.10 1.83 4.43
C TYR A 16 3.12 0.30 4.48
N TYR A 17 2.81 -0.30 5.63
CA TYR A 17 2.74 -1.75 5.77
C TYR A 17 1.71 -2.35 4.81
N THR A 18 0.54 -1.73 4.69
CA THR A 18 -0.55 -2.22 3.83
C THR A 18 -0.13 -2.23 2.36
N VAL A 19 0.48 -1.16 1.85
CA VAL A 19 1.00 -1.12 0.47
C VAL A 19 2.12 -2.13 0.28
N ARG A 20 3.05 -2.21 1.23
CA ARG A 20 4.17 -3.13 1.15
C ARG A 20 3.73 -4.60 1.14
N ARG A 21 2.59 -4.94 1.76
CA ARG A 21 1.98 -6.27 1.66
C ARG A 21 1.48 -6.56 0.24
N HIS A 22 0.83 -5.59 -0.40
CA HIS A 22 0.38 -5.73 -1.80
C HIS A 22 1.56 -5.77 -2.79
N GLU A 23 2.60 -4.97 -2.54
CA GLU A 23 3.86 -5.00 -3.31
C GLU A 23 4.52 -6.39 -3.23
N TRP A 24 4.44 -7.07 -2.09
CA TRP A 24 4.96 -8.43 -1.96
C TRP A 24 4.21 -9.44 -2.86
N PHE A 25 2.90 -9.29 -3.05
CA PHE A 25 2.16 -10.10 -4.01
C PHE A 25 2.66 -9.86 -5.45
N ALA A 26 2.94 -8.62 -5.84
CA ALA A 26 3.53 -8.30 -7.14
C ALA A 26 4.90 -8.96 -7.34
N LYS A 27 5.78 -8.92 -6.32
CA LYS A 27 7.08 -9.60 -6.37
C LYS A 27 6.96 -11.11 -6.54
N GLU A 28 6.01 -11.72 -5.85
CA GLU A 28 5.74 -13.15 -5.94
C GLU A 28 5.13 -13.54 -7.30
N PHE A 29 4.36 -12.65 -7.93
CA PHE A 29 3.90 -12.82 -9.31
C PHE A 29 5.06 -12.74 -10.31
N GLU A 30 5.85 -11.66 -10.24
CA GLU A 30 7.04 -11.43 -11.08
C GLU A 30 8.02 -12.60 -11.01
N LYS A 31 8.34 -13.07 -9.80
CA LYS A 31 9.24 -14.22 -9.60
C LYS A 31 8.73 -15.48 -10.31
N ARG A 32 7.42 -15.70 -10.31
CA ARG A 32 6.81 -16.86 -10.99
C ARG A 32 6.79 -16.70 -12.50
N VAL A 33 6.56 -15.49 -13.00
CA VAL A 33 6.69 -15.19 -14.43
C VAL A 33 8.13 -15.45 -14.86
N ASN A 34 9.13 -14.92 -14.15
CA ASN A 34 10.53 -15.15 -14.47
C ASN A 34 10.89 -16.63 -14.44
N HIS A 35 10.47 -17.37 -13.40
CA HIS A 35 10.72 -18.82 -13.34
C HIS A 35 10.01 -19.59 -14.47
N PHE A 36 8.82 -19.16 -14.89
CA PHE A 36 8.12 -19.74 -16.02
C PHE A 36 8.89 -19.50 -17.33
N ILE A 37 9.37 -18.28 -17.56
CA ILE A 37 10.15 -17.90 -18.74
C ILE A 37 11.51 -18.62 -18.77
N GLU A 38 12.21 -18.73 -17.64
CA GLU A 38 13.49 -19.47 -17.53
C GLU A 38 13.33 -20.96 -17.89
N GLY A 39 12.18 -21.55 -17.57
CA GLY A 39 11.88 -22.94 -17.88
C GLY A 39 11.44 -23.19 -19.33
N GLU A 40 11.15 -22.14 -20.10
CA GLU A 40 10.72 -22.27 -21.49
C GLU A 40 11.89 -22.18 -22.46
N ILE A 41 11.90 -23.10 -23.43
CA ILE A 41 12.84 -23.07 -24.55
C ILE A 41 12.20 -22.24 -25.66
N PRO A 42 12.84 -21.15 -26.13
CA PRO A 42 12.33 -20.33 -27.22
C PRO A 42 11.97 -21.19 -28.45
N GLY A 43 10.76 -21.02 -28.98
CA GLY A 43 10.29 -21.69 -30.21
C GLY A 43 9.68 -23.09 -30.06
N LYS A 44 9.65 -23.68 -28.86
CA LYS A 44 9.12 -25.04 -28.66
C LYS A 44 7.59 -25.11 -28.52
N ALA A 45 6.97 -24.08 -27.95
CA ALA A 45 5.52 -24.00 -27.76
C ALA A 45 4.94 -22.92 -28.66
N GLN A 46 4.20 -23.35 -29.68
CA GLN A 46 3.49 -22.50 -30.64
C GLN A 46 2.02 -22.35 -30.21
N ASN A 47 1.43 -21.19 -30.54
CA ASN A 47 0.00 -20.88 -30.37
C ASN A 47 -0.42 -20.60 -28.92
N VAL A 48 0.43 -19.94 -28.14
CA VAL A 48 0.14 -19.63 -26.73
C VAL A 48 -0.70 -18.35 -26.62
N SER A 49 -1.87 -18.46 -25.97
CA SER A 49 -2.74 -17.31 -25.68
C SER A 49 -2.28 -16.54 -24.44
N PHE A 50 -2.11 -15.24 -24.59
CA PHE A 50 -1.75 -14.31 -23.51
C PHE A 50 -2.74 -14.37 -22.35
N TYR A 51 -4.04 -14.31 -22.64
CA TYR A 51 -5.09 -14.41 -21.63
C TYR A 51 -4.96 -15.69 -20.79
N VAL A 52 -4.77 -16.83 -21.45
CA VAL A 52 -4.68 -18.14 -20.76
C VAL A 52 -3.41 -18.22 -19.91
N LEU A 53 -2.29 -17.68 -20.41
CA LEU A 53 -1.03 -17.64 -19.68
C LEU A 53 -1.11 -16.75 -18.43
N ALA A 54 -1.60 -15.52 -18.61
CA ALA A 54 -1.80 -14.56 -17.54
C ALA A 54 -2.77 -15.12 -16.49
N LYS A 55 -3.91 -15.69 -16.91
CA LYS A 55 -4.88 -16.36 -16.03
C LYS A 55 -4.22 -17.46 -15.20
N LYS A 56 -3.53 -18.40 -15.85
CA LYS A 56 -2.88 -19.53 -15.19
C LYS A 56 -1.84 -19.08 -14.16
N LEU A 57 -1.02 -18.08 -14.48
CA LEU A 57 0.04 -17.61 -13.58
C LEU A 57 -0.50 -16.74 -12.44
N LEU A 58 -1.49 -15.88 -12.69
CA LEU A 58 -2.13 -15.07 -11.66
C LEU A 58 -2.88 -15.94 -10.65
N GLU A 59 -3.69 -16.89 -11.11
CA GLU A 59 -4.43 -17.81 -10.24
C GLU A 59 -3.48 -18.71 -9.42
N ARG A 60 -2.43 -19.23 -10.06
CA ARG A 60 -1.42 -20.04 -9.35
C ARG A 60 -0.70 -19.21 -8.29
N THR A 61 -0.34 -17.97 -8.62
CA THR A 61 0.27 -17.04 -7.65
C THR A 61 -0.65 -16.83 -6.46
N TYR A 62 -1.93 -16.56 -6.71
CA TYR A 62 -2.93 -16.38 -5.67
C TYR A 62 -3.06 -17.60 -4.75
N TYR A 63 -3.24 -18.78 -5.33
CA TYR A 63 -3.44 -20.03 -4.58
C TYR A 63 -2.22 -20.41 -3.74
N GLU A 64 -1.02 -20.36 -4.30
CA GLU A 64 0.19 -20.72 -3.58
C GLU A 64 0.52 -19.72 -2.46
N VAL A 65 0.28 -18.42 -2.70
CA VAL A 65 0.54 -17.36 -1.73
C VAL A 65 -0.41 -17.45 -0.53
N PHE A 66 -1.69 -17.75 -0.77
CA PHE A 66 -2.71 -17.72 0.28
C PHE A 66 -3.10 -19.10 0.81
N GLU A 67 -3.34 -20.11 -0.04
CA GLU A 67 -3.90 -21.40 0.39
C GLU A 67 -2.84 -22.42 0.81
N ILE A 68 -1.80 -22.62 -0.01
CA ILE A 68 -0.70 -23.55 0.34
C ILE A 68 0.01 -23.07 1.59
N ARG A 69 0.18 -21.76 1.72
CA ARG A 69 0.85 -21.14 2.86
C ARG A 69 0.06 -21.26 4.15
N ASP A 70 -1.26 -21.03 4.11
CA ASP A 70 -2.14 -21.16 5.29
C ASP A 70 -2.27 -22.64 5.72
N ARG A 71 -2.23 -23.58 4.77
CA ARG A 71 -2.26 -25.03 5.06
C ARG A 71 -0.92 -25.56 5.60
N MET A 72 0.22 -25.09 5.09
CA MET A 72 1.52 -25.66 5.43
C MET A 72 2.19 -25.04 6.67
N LYS A 73 1.96 -23.75 6.99
CA LYS A 73 2.52 -23.03 8.18
C LYS A 73 3.98 -23.39 8.54
N ARG A 74 4.83 -23.67 7.55
CA ARG A 74 6.16 -24.27 7.77
C ARG A 74 7.19 -23.29 8.33
N ARG A 75 6.93 -21.97 8.32
CA ARG A 75 7.86 -20.95 8.83
C ARG A 75 7.18 -20.10 9.92
N LYS A 76 7.87 -19.86 11.05
CA LYS A 76 7.40 -19.00 12.16
C LYS A 76 6.76 -17.64 11.74
N PRO A 77 7.19 -16.92 10.69
CA PRO A 77 6.50 -15.71 10.24
C PRO A 77 5.10 -15.93 9.63
N ASP A 78 4.71 -17.16 9.29
CA ASP A 78 3.45 -17.45 8.58
C ASP A 78 2.20 -17.16 9.42
N SER A 79 2.26 -17.36 10.74
CA SER A 79 1.12 -17.08 11.62
C SER A 79 0.86 -15.58 11.77
N ILE A 80 1.91 -14.77 11.83
CA ILE A 80 1.78 -13.30 11.92
C ILE A 80 1.28 -12.75 10.58
N MET A 81 1.74 -13.34 9.48
CA MET A 81 1.33 -12.94 8.13
C MET A 81 -0.14 -13.31 7.84
N ALA A 82 -0.62 -14.49 8.27
CA ALA A 82 -2.03 -14.87 8.13
C ALA A 82 -2.97 -13.93 8.91
N THR A 83 -2.59 -13.53 10.13
CA THR A 83 -3.37 -12.57 10.92
C THR A 83 -3.34 -11.18 10.29
N SER A 84 -2.19 -10.71 9.79
CA SER A 84 -2.12 -9.44 9.08
C SER A 84 -2.94 -9.44 7.79
N ASP A 85 -2.95 -10.55 7.05
CA ASP A 85 -3.65 -10.63 5.77
C ASP A 85 -5.17 -10.62 5.94
N ARG A 86 -5.67 -11.19 7.06
CA ARG A 86 -7.08 -11.11 7.46
C ARG A 86 -7.46 -9.70 7.94
N VAL A 87 -6.59 -9.08 8.73
CA VAL A 87 -6.81 -7.75 9.30
C VAL A 87 -6.77 -6.66 8.21
N PHE A 88 -5.89 -6.79 7.21
CA PHE A 88 -5.74 -5.84 6.10
C PHE A 88 -6.51 -6.24 4.83
N LEU A 89 -7.37 -7.28 4.90
CA LEU A 89 -8.15 -7.79 3.76
C LEU A 89 -7.33 -8.03 2.48
N VAL A 90 -6.03 -8.36 2.63
CA VAL A 90 -5.08 -8.49 1.52
C VAL A 90 -5.53 -9.59 0.55
N ARG A 91 -6.08 -10.69 1.09
CA ARG A 91 -6.61 -11.80 0.27
C ARG A 91 -7.76 -11.35 -0.64
N GLN A 92 -8.65 -10.50 -0.15
CA GLN A 92 -9.75 -9.95 -0.94
C GLN A 92 -9.23 -8.91 -1.95
N GLY A 93 -8.32 -8.03 -1.52
CA GLY A 93 -7.69 -7.04 -2.40
C GLY A 93 -6.95 -7.68 -3.59
N CYS A 94 -6.16 -8.73 -3.34
CA CYS A 94 -5.48 -9.47 -4.40
C CYS A 94 -6.44 -10.26 -5.29
N ALA A 95 -7.52 -10.83 -4.74
CA ALA A 95 -8.54 -11.51 -5.54
C ALA A 95 -9.25 -10.55 -6.49
N TRP A 96 -9.62 -9.36 -6.01
CA TRP A 96 -10.18 -8.29 -6.81
C TRP A 96 -9.21 -7.81 -7.89
N LEU A 97 -7.94 -7.66 -7.55
CA LEU A 97 -6.88 -7.28 -8.50
C LEU A 97 -6.77 -8.32 -9.63
N VAL A 98 -6.71 -9.61 -9.31
CA VAL A 98 -6.65 -10.68 -10.32
C VAL A 98 -7.92 -10.67 -11.18
N LYS A 99 -9.10 -10.59 -10.57
CA LYS A 99 -10.40 -10.53 -11.27
C LYS A 99 -10.45 -9.38 -12.27
N ASP A 100 -10.08 -8.17 -11.83
CA ASP A 100 -10.20 -6.97 -12.66
C ASP A 100 -9.14 -6.90 -13.76
N ILE A 101 -7.91 -7.34 -13.49
CA ILE A 101 -6.88 -7.50 -14.53
C ILE A 101 -7.38 -8.47 -15.60
N LEU A 102 -7.87 -9.65 -15.22
CA LEU A 102 -8.37 -10.63 -16.19
C LEU A 102 -9.57 -10.11 -16.99
N LYS A 103 -10.45 -9.32 -16.38
CA LYS A 103 -11.57 -8.66 -17.08
C LYS A 103 -11.05 -7.71 -18.16
N GLN A 104 -10.03 -6.91 -17.87
CA GLN A 104 -9.44 -5.99 -18.84
C GLN A 104 -8.63 -6.72 -19.93
N LEU A 105 -7.87 -7.76 -19.57
CA LEU A 105 -7.10 -8.55 -20.54
C LEU A 105 -7.98 -9.30 -21.54
N LYS A 106 -9.21 -9.68 -21.16
CA LYS A 106 -10.17 -10.36 -22.05
C LYS A 106 -10.51 -9.54 -23.29
N PHE A 107 -10.59 -8.22 -23.17
CA PHE A 107 -10.97 -7.33 -24.27
C PHE A 107 -9.78 -6.75 -25.04
N LEU A 108 -8.56 -7.13 -24.65
CA LEU A 108 -7.35 -6.67 -25.30
C LEU A 108 -7.21 -7.33 -26.67
N LYS A 109 -7.20 -6.55 -27.75
CA LYS A 109 -6.93 -7.10 -29.09
C LYS A 109 -5.43 -7.35 -29.24
N TRP A 110 -5.08 -8.49 -29.84
CA TRP A 110 -3.69 -8.78 -30.17
C TRP A 110 -3.18 -7.77 -31.20
N SER A 111 -2.04 -7.13 -30.93
CA SER A 111 -1.36 -6.20 -31.82
C SER A 111 0.14 -6.42 -31.73
N GLU A 112 0.86 -6.21 -32.83
CA GLU A 112 2.34 -6.28 -32.84
C GLU A 112 2.98 -5.19 -31.96
N GLY A 113 2.27 -4.10 -31.68
CA GLY A 113 2.69 -3.06 -30.73
C GLY A 113 2.40 -3.43 -29.26
N ASN A 114 3.21 -2.91 -28.33
CA ASN A 114 3.02 -3.13 -26.89
C ASN A 114 1.69 -2.49 -26.43
N PRO A 115 0.72 -3.25 -25.91
CA PRO A 115 -0.49 -2.69 -25.33
C PRO A 115 -0.16 -1.77 -24.15
N LYS A 116 -1.05 -0.83 -23.84
CA LYS A 116 -0.89 0.08 -22.68
C LYS A 116 -1.16 -0.63 -21.35
N LEU A 117 -0.42 -1.72 -21.07
CA LEU A 117 -0.54 -2.55 -19.87
C LEU A 117 -0.28 -1.76 -18.58
N LEU A 118 0.58 -0.73 -18.64
CA LEU A 118 0.75 0.23 -17.56
C LEU A 118 -0.56 0.92 -17.16
N ASN A 119 -1.34 1.37 -18.13
CA ASN A 119 -2.58 2.10 -17.87
C ASN A 119 -3.67 1.16 -17.33
N ILE A 120 -3.73 -0.07 -17.86
CA ILE A 120 -4.59 -1.14 -17.36
C ILE A 120 -4.27 -1.46 -15.91
N THR A 121 -2.99 -1.66 -15.60
CA THR A 121 -2.51 -1.98 -14.25
C THR A 121 -2.79 -0.83 -13.26
N LYS A 122 -2.51 0.42 -13.65
CA LYS A 122 -2.83 1.61 -12.84
C LYS A 122 -4.32 1.77 -12.60
N ALA A 123 -5.15 1.62 -13.64
CA ALA A 123 -6.60 1.75 -13.53
C ALA A 123 -7.19 0.67 -12.61
N THR A 124 -6.74 -0.58 -12.77
CA THR A 124 -7.15 -1.71 -11.93
C THR A 124 -6.82 -1.48 -10.45
N LEU A 125 -5.61 -0.99 -10.17
CA LEU A 125 -5.18 -0.70 -8.81
C LEU A 125 -5.93 0.47 -8.17
N GLN A 126 -6.23 1.52 -8.94
CA GLN A 126 -7.00 2.66 -8.48
C GLN A 126 -8.47 2.32 -8.20
N HIS A 127 -9.06 1.41 -8.98
CA HIS A 127 -10.44 0.97 -8.79
C HIS A 127 -10.61 -0.06 -7.66
N ASN A 128 -9.50 -0.60 -7.11
CA ASN A 128 -9.55 -1.63 -6.09
C ASN A 128 -10.05 -1.05 -4.73
N PRO A 129 -11.23 -1.48 -4.23
CA PRO A 129 -11.81 -0.94 -3.01
C PRO A 129 -10.99 -1.26 -1.76
N CYS A 130 -10.18 -2.33 -1.79
CA CYS A 130 -9.31 -2.72 -0.68
C CYS A 130 -7.99 -1.94 -0.66
N PHE A 131 -7.57 -1.38 -1.79
CA PHE A 131 -6.34 -0.59 -1.88
C PHE A 131 -6.56 0.86 -1.41
N ASN A 132 -7.78 1.40 -1.63
CA ASN A 132 -8.13 2.76 -1.22
C ASN A 132 -8.62 2.89 0.23
N ARG A 133 -8.87 1.77 0.93
CA ARG A 133 -9.40 1.77 2.29
C ARG A 133 -8.54 0.97 3.25
N VAL A 134 -7.98 1.68 4.21
CA VAL A 134 -7.32 1.08 5.37
C VAL A 134 -8.40 0.43 6.26
N PHE A 135 -8.24 -0.87 6.57
CA PHE A 135 -9.25 -1.71 7.24
C PHE A 135 -10.63 -1.77 6.54
N GLY A 136 -10.72 -1.42 5.26
CA GLY A 136 -12.00 -1.41 4.52
C GLY A 136 -12.94 -0.23 4.85
N VAL A 137 -12.57 0.65 5.80
CA VAL A 137 -13.42 1.76 6.28
C VAL A 137 -12.78 3.14 6.09
N ILE A 138 -11.47 3.29 6.30
CA ILE A 138 -10.84 4.63 6.32
C ILE A 138 -10.15 4.94 4.99
N PRO A 139 -10.48 6.06 4.31
CA PRO A 139 -9.86 6.41 3.03
C PRO A 139 -8.36 6.67 3.21
N MET A 140 -7.56 5.86 2.52
CA MET A 140 -6.10 5.86 2.64
C MET A 140 -5.45 7.13 2.08
N VAL A 141 -6.01 7.68 1.00
CA VAL A 141 -5.52 8.90 0.35
C VAL A 141 -5.63 10.10 1.29
N GLY A 142 -6.82 10.33 1.88
CA GLY A 142 -7.03 11.45 2.79
C GLY A 142 -6.16 11.38 4.05
N LEU A 143 -5.97 10.17 4.61
CA LEU A 143 -5.02 9.98 5.72
C LEU A 143 -3.58 10.27 5.31
N ASN A 144 -3.17 9.79 4.14
CA ASN A 144 -1.82 10.02 3.62
C ASN A 144 -1.55 11.51 3.44
N ASP A 145 -2.50 12.26 2.91
CA ASP A 145 -2.40 13.71 2.69
C ASP A 145 -2.33 14.46 4.02
N LEU A 146 -3.22 14.13 4.98
CA LEU A 146 -3.21 14.74 6.31
C LEU A 146 -1.87 14.52 7.03
N ILE A 147 -1.33 13.29 6.98
CA ILE A 147 -0.06 12.95 7.60
C ILE A 147 1.11 13.65 6.88
N SER A 148 1.00 13.88 5.58
CA SER A 148 2.02 14.57 4.80
C SER A 148 2.09 16.07 5.15
N ILE A 149 1.00 16.67 5.65
CA ILE A 149 0.94 18.07 6.10
C ILE A 149 1.36 18.25 7.56
N LEU A 150 1.37 17.18 8.38
CA LEU A 150 1.75 17.24 9.81
C LEU A 150 3.08 17.96 10.11
N PRO A 151 4.17 17.76 9.35
CA PRO A 151 5.42 18.49 9.58
C PRO A 151 5.22 20.01 9.53
N GLY A 152 4.42 20.51 8.57
CA GLY A 152 4.10 21.93 8.46
C GLY A 152 3.26 22.42 9.64
N LEU A 153 2.29 21.62 10.08
CA LEU A 153 1.44 21.95 11.22
C LEU A 153 2.23 22.05 12.53
N PHE A 154 3.26 21.21 12.72
CA PHE A 154 4.15 21.34 13.89
C PHE A 154 5.00 22.62 13.88
N VAL A 155 5.46 23.07 12.71
CA VAL A 155 6.20 24.34 12.58
C VAL A 155 5.28 25.52 12.88
N VAL A 156 4.10 25.56 12.24
CA VAL A 156 3.12 26.63 12.46
C VAL A 156 2.67 26.66 13.92
N GLY A 157 2.41 25.49 14.52
CA GLY A 157 2.06 25.39 15.93
C GLY A 157 3.17 25.87 16.87
N GLY A 158 4.44 25.56 16.58
CA GLY A 158 5.58 26.04 17.35
C GLY A 158 5.78 27.55 17.26
N ILE A 159 5.63 28.11 16.04
CA ILE A 159 5.71 29.55 15.79
C ILE A 159 4.57 30.29 16.50
N LEU A 160 3.32 29.83 16.34
CA LEU A 160 2.15 30.43 17.00
C LEU A 160 2.26 30.37 18.53
N GLY A 161 2.72 29.25 19.09
CA GLY A 161 2.97 29.14 20.53
C GLY A 161 3.99 30.16 21.03
N THR A 162 5.00 30.45 20.20
CA THR A 162 5.99 31.50 20.51
C THR A 162 5.35 32.89 20.52
N PHE A 163 4.56 33.20 19.50
CA PHE A 163 3.87 34.49 19.40
C PHE A 163 2.89 34.71 20.57
N ILE A 164 2.13 33.69 20.96
CA ILE A 164 1.19 33.78 22.08
C ILE A 164 1.93 34.00 23.40
N GLY A 165 3.04 33.27 23.64
CA GLY A 165 3.81 33.42 24.87
C GLY A 165 4.48 34.79 25.00
N ILE A 166 4.98 35.36 23.90
CA ILE A 166 5.55 36.73 23.91
C ILE A 166 4.44 37.78 24.09
N ALA A 167 3.30 37.60 23.42
CA ALA A 167 2.18 38.54 23.53
C ALA A 167 1.58 38.58 24.94
N GLY A 168 1.48 37.43 25.62
CA GLY A 168 1.08 37.33 27.03
C GLY A 168 2.06 38.06 27.94
N GLY A 169 3.35 37.77 27.80
CA GLY A 169 4.37 38.37 28.66
C GLY A 169 4.51 39.89 28.49
N LEU A 170 4.32 40.40 27.28
CA LEU A 170 4.32 41.85 27.03
C LEU A 170 3.14 42.57 27.70
N GLN A 171 1.97 41.92 27.83
CA GLN A 171 0.85 42.50 28.57
C GLN A 171 1.13 42.60 30.06
N GLU A 172 1.82 41.62 30.65
CA GLU A 172 2.21 41.67 32.07
C GLU A 172 3.19 42.83 32.36
N LEU A 173 4.16 43.06 31.47
CA LEU A 173 5.09 44.20 31.58
C LEU A 173 4.39 45.56 31.56
N GLY A 174 3.24 45.68 30.88
CA GLY A 174 2.45 46.91 30.83
C GLY A 174 1.85 47.33 32.18
N THR A 175 1.86 46.45 33.18
CA THR A 175 1.28 46.70 34.52
C THR A 175 2.32 47.05 35.59
N MET A 176 3.59 47.21 35.20
CA MET A 176 4.70 47.42 36.11
C MET A 176 4.68 48.82 36.75
N ASN A 177 4.78 48.89 38.08
CA ASN A 177 4.85 50.13 38.82
C ASN A 177 6.24 50.32 39.44
N LEU A 178 6.99 51.31 38.95
CA LEU A 178 8.40 51.54 39.32
C LEU A 178 8.62 51.97 40.79
N GLN A 179 7.53 52.28 41.51
CA GLN A 179 7.57 52.63 42.93
C GLN A 179 7.70 51.40 43.83
N ASP A 180 7.35 50.22 43.33
CA ASP A 180 7.35 48.98 44.10
C ASP A 180 8.32 47.98 43.45
N LEU A 181 9.56 47.99 43.98
CA LEU A 181 10.68 47.20 43.46
C LEU A 181 10.42 45.69 43.53
N GLU A 182 9.64 45.23 44.50
CA GLU A 182 9.39 43.80 44.70
C GLU A 182 8.36 43.26 43.71
N SER A 183 7.27 43.98 43.46
CA SER A 183 6.28 43.61 42.43
C SER A 183 6.86 43.70 41.01
N THR A 184 7.68 44.72 40.75
CA THR A 184 8.47 44.86 39.52
C THR A 184 9.33 43.64 39.23
N LYS A 185 10.07 43.14 40.23
CA LYS A 185 10.94 41.97 40.08
C LYS A 185 10.12 40.72 39.74
N ASN A 186 8.99 40.52 40.42
CA ASN A 186 8.11 39.37 40.17
C ASN A 186 7.50 39.38 38.75
N ILE A 187 7.13 40.56 38.23
CA ILE A 187 6.64 40.72 36.85
C ILE A 187 7.75 40.38 35.85
N MET A 188 8.98 40.83 36.11
CA MET A 188 10.12 40.56 35.24
C MET A 188 10.51 39.07 35.23
N ASP A 189 10.48 38.40 36.39
CA ASP A 189 10.75 36.97 36.50
C ASP A 189 9.68 36.12 35.78
N ARG A 190 8.40 36.53 35.85
CA ARG A 190 7.32 35.90 35.08
C ARG A 190 7.49 36.09 33.59
N PHE A 191 7.77 37.31 33.14
CA PHE A 191 8.03 37.61 31.73
C PHE A 191 9.16 36.75 31.15
N LEU A 192 10.29 36.65 31.86
CA LEU A 192 11.41 35.81 31.43
C LEU A 192 11.03 34.33 31.40
N HIS A 193 10.20 33.87 32.34
CA HIS A 193 9.69 32.50 32.34
C HIS A 193 8.78 32.23 31.14
N GLU A 194 7.85 33.13 30.82
CA GLU A 194 6.93 32.99 29.68
C GLU A 194 7.66 32.98 28.35
N ILE A 195 8.66 33.85 28.15
CA ILE A 195 9.52 33.83 26.96
C ILE A 195 10.32 32.54 26.90
N SER A 196 10.93 32.11 28.01
CA SER A 196 11.68 30.85 28.06
C SER A 196 10.81 29.65 27.70
N PHE A 197 9.58 29.61 28.22
CA PHE A 197 8.60 28.58 27.89
C PHE A 197 8.21 28.63 26.41
N ALA A 198 7.89 29.83 25.89
CA ALA A 198 7.56 30.07 24.49
C ALA A 198 8.66 29.56 23.55
N MET A 199 9.93 29.91 23.82
CA MET A 199 11.08 29.44 23.03
C MET A 199 11.23 27.91 23.08
N LYS A 200 11.05 27.29 24.25
CA LYS A 200 11.08 25.81 24.38
C LYS A 200 9.99 25.15 23.55
N THR A 201 8.77 25.70 23.54
CA THR A 201 7.68 25.13 22.71
C THR A 201 7.98 25.19 21.21
N SER A 202 8.65 26.26 20.75
CA SER A 202 9.10 26.41 19.37
C SER A 202 10.12 25.34 18.95
N ILE A 203 11.15 25.15 19.77
CA ILE A 203 12.20 24.13 19.55
C ILE A 203 11.56 22.74 19.48
N VAL A 204 10.63 22.44 20.38
CA VAL A 204 9.89 21.17 20.38
C VAL A 204 9.09 21.00 19.09
N GLY A 205 8.41 22.06 18.61
CA GLY A 205 7.68 22.02 17.33
C GLY A 205 8.57 21.73 16.13
N ILE A 206 9.75 22.36 16.07
CA ILE A 206 10.74 22.13 14.99
C ILE A 206 11.27 20.69 15.03
N ILE A 207 11.60 20.16 16.22
CA ILE A 207 12.08 18.78 16.37
C ILE A 207 11.03 17.78 15.88
N PHE A 208 9.77 17.92 16.31
CA PHE A 208 8.70 17.02 15.86
C PHE A 208 8.40 17.18 14.36
N SER A 209 8.55 18.37 13.80
CA SER A 209 8.45 18.59 12.36
C SER A 209 9.52 17.81 11.60
N LEU A 210 10.78 17.93 12.00
CA LEU A 210 11.90 17.20 11.39
C LEU A 210 11.71 15.69 11.50
N MET A 211 11.33 15.18 12.67
CA MET A 211 11.05 13.75 12.86
C MET A 211 9.88 13.28 11.99
N SER A 212 8.81 14.08 11.88
CA SER A 212 7.65 13.75 11.04
C SER A 212 8.02 13.75 9.57
N HIS A 213 8.87 14.68 9.13
CA HIS A 213 9.37 14.74 7.76
C HIS A 213 10.22 13.50 7.44
N VAL A 214 11.18 13.15 8.30
CA VAL A 214 12.01 11.95 8.13
C VAL A 214 11.14 10.69 8.05
N THR A 215 10.15 10.57 8.93
CA THR A 215 9.19 9.46 8.92
C THR A 215 8.43 9.38 7.59
N ASN A 216 7.93 10.51 7.09
CA ASN A 216 7.17 10.56 5.84
C ASN A 216 8.02 10.14 4.62
N VAL A 217 9.31 10.48 4.62
CA VAL A 217 10.27 10.11 3.56
C VAL A 217 10.63 8.62 3.62
N ILE A 218 10.93 8.09 4.81
CA ILE A 218 11.33 6.67 4.98
C ILE A 218 10.14 5.76 4.70
N LEU A 219 8.96 6.09 5.23
CA LEU A 219 7.73 5.33 5.08
C LEU A 219 6.87 5.94 3.96
N SER A 220 7.43 6.05 2.75
CA SER A 220 6.69 6.55 1.59
C SER A 220 5.86 5.41 0.95
N PRO A 221 4.52 5.44 1.04
CA PRO A 221 3.66 4.44 0.40
C PRO A 221 3.68 4.56 -1.13
N GLU A 222 3.88 5.77 -1.67
CA GLU A 222 3.95 6.02 -3.11
C GLU A 222 5.09 5.26 -3.78
N ARG A 223 6.27 5.19 -3.14
CA ARG A 223 7.40 4.40 -3.67
C ARG A 223 7.07 2.92 -3.78
N ALA A 224 6.41 2.37 -2.76
CA ALA A 224 5.98 0.97 -2.77
C ALA A 224 4.88 0.73 -3.82
N TYR A 225 3.97 1.70 -4.00
CA TYR A 225 2.94 1.66 -5.04
C TYR A 225 3.53 1.67 -6.45
N VAL A 226 4.44 2.59 -6.74
CA VAL A 226 5.13 2.67 -8.04
C VAL A 226 5.89 1.37 -8.31
N SER A 227 6.68 0.88 -7.34
CA SER A 227 7.38 -0.39 -7.51
C SER A 227 6.43 -1.57 -7.73
N MET A 228 5.25 -1.57 -7.10
CA MET A 228 4.25 -2.61 -7.32
C MET A 228 3.69 -2.57 -8.75
N VAL A 229 3.34 -1.37 -9.25
CA VAL A 229 2.85 -1.16 -10.62
C VAL A 229 3.90 -1.59 -11.65
N ASP A 230 5.13 -1.12 -11.52
CA ASP A 230 6.20 -1.39 -12.48
C ASP A 230 6.55 -2.88 -12.54
N ARG A 231 6.52 -3.58 -11.39
CA ARG A 231 6.74 -5.04 -11.34
C ARG A 231 5.60 -5.82 -11.99
N PHE A 232 4.36 -5.40 -11.75
CA PHE A 232 3.19 -6.03 -12.38
C PHE A 232 3.20 -5.84 -13.89
N GLU A 233 3.47 -4.61 -14.35
CA GLU A 233 3.61 -4.29 -15.76
C GLU A 233 4.72 -5.13 -16.39
N SER A 234 5.94 -5.08 -15.84
CA SER A 234 7.10 -5.82 -16.38
C SER A 234 6.80 -7.32 -16.50
N ALA A 235 6.11 -7.89 -15.51
CA ALA A 235 5.69 -9.28 -15.54
C ALA A 235 4.63 -9.56 -16.62
N LEU A 236 3.65 -8.67 -16.83
CA LEU A 236 2.66 -8.81 -17.90
C LEU A 236 3.28 -8.60 -19.28
N ASP A 237 4.22 -7.67 -19.43
CA ASP A 237 4.96 -7.42 -20.67
C ASP A 237 5.78 -8.64 -21.09
N LEU A 238 6.47 -9.29 -20.14
CA LEU A 238 7.17 -10.55 -20.41
C LEU A 238 6.22 -11.64 -20.92
N LEU A 239 5.03 -11.74 -20.34
CA LEU A 239 4.00 -12.68 -20.79
C LEU A 239 3.44 -12.30 -22.16
N TRP A 240 3.30 -11.00 -22.45
CA TRP A 240 2.88 -10.50 -23.74
C TRP A 240 3.87 -10.88 -24.83
N TYR A 241 5.17 -10.59 -24.63
CA TYR A 241 6.21 -10.95 -25.59
C TYR A 241 6.36 -12.44 -25.81
N ARG A 242 6.01 -13.25 -24.80
CA ARG A 242 6.02 -14.70 -24.93
C ARG A 242 4.80 -15.26 -25.68
N SER A 243 3.70 -14.53 -25.75
CA SER A 243 2.45 -15.03 -26.31
C SER A 243 2.40 -14.82 -27.83
N ASP A 244 1.59 -15.64 -28.51
CA ASP A 244 1.43 -15.57 -29.98
C ASP A 244 0.07 -14.98 -30.37
N ASN A 245 -0.91 -15.05 -29.47
CA ASN A 245 -2.26 -14.54 -29.67
C ASN A 245 -2.91 -14.14 -28.33
N ASN A 246 -4.11 -13.54 -28.38
CA ASN A 246 -4.94 -13.31 -27.20
C ASN A 246 -6.32 -13.96 -27.33
N ASN A 247 -6.35 -15.23 -27.72
CA ASN A 247 -7.61 -15.94 -27.91
C ASN A 247 -8.26 -16.29 -26.57
N PHE A 248 -9.53 -15.89 -26.41
CA PHE A 248 -10.36 -16.28 -25.28
C PHE A 248 -10.98 -17.66 -25.56
N PRO A 249 -10.69 -18.71 -24.76
CA PRO A 249 -11.24 -20.04 -24.99
C PRO A 249 -12.76 -20.06 -24.80
N ALA A 250 -13.51 -20.48 -25.83
CA ALA A 250 -14.98 -20.50 -25.83
C ALA A 250 -15.63 -21.50 -24.84
N HIS A 251 -14.83 -22.41 -24.25
CA HIS A 251 -15.31 -23.49 -23.38
C HIS A 251 -15.01 -23.28 -21.88
N GLU A 252 -14.51 -22.11 -21.47
CA GLU A 252 -14.42 -21.81 -20.04
C GLU A 252 -15.80 -21.46 -19.47
N LYS A 253 -16.09 -21.93 -18.24
CA LYS A 253 -17.33 -21.60 -17.53
C LYS A 253 -17.56 -20.08 -17.60
N PRO A 254 -18.79 -19.61 -17.93
CA PRO A 254 -19.08 -18.18 -17.91
C PRO A 254 -18.77 -17.66 -16.50
N PHE A 255 -17.88 -16.66 -16.47
CA PHE A 255 -17.44 -16.04 -15.24
C PHE A 255 -18.63 -15.27 -14.63
N ASP A 256 -19.13 -15.76 -13.49
CA ASP A 256 -20.27 -15.15 -12.79
C ASP A 256 -19.81 -13.85 -12.09
N GLU A 257 -20.26 -12.71 -12.62
CA GLU A 257 -19.87 -11.38 -12.15
C GLU A 257 -20.32 -11.11 -10.70
N HIS A 258 -21.42 -11.76 -10.27
CA HIS A 258 -22.04 -11.58 -8.95
C HIS A 258 -21.45 -12.48 -7.86
N ARG A 259 -20.57 -13.42 -8.23
CA ARG A 259 -19.94 -14.33 -7.27
C ARG A 259 -18.72 -13.67 -6.61
N ASP A 260 -18.49 -14.00 -5.34
CA ASP A 260 -17.34 -13.48 -4.59
C ASP A 260 -16.04 -13.89 -5.31
N ALA A 261 -15.18 -12.90 -5.58
CA ALA A 261 -13.93 -13.08 -6.31
C ALA A 261 -13.03 -14.10 -5.61
N VAL A 262 -13.08 -14.16 -4.28
CA VAL A 262 -12.31 -15.13 -3.49
C VAL A 262 -12.84 -16.55 -3.71
N GLU A 263 -14.16 -16.73 -3.74
CA GLU A 263 -14.79 -18.04 -3.90
C GLU A 263 -14.64 -18.57 -5.33
N ALA A 264 -14.81 -17.70 -6.33
CA ALA A 264 -14.62 -18.05 -7.74
C ALA A 264 -13.16 -18.48 -8.03
N LEU A 265 -12.19 -17.74 -7.51
CA LEU A 265 -10.76 -18.07 -7.70
C LEU A 265 -10.35 -19.31 -6.90
N ALA A 266 -10.91 -19.50 -5.69
CA ALA A 266 -10.65 -20.69 -4.89
C ALA A 266 -11.25 -21.95 -5.56
N GLU A 267 -12.47 -21.89 -6.10
CA GLU A 267 -13.09 -23.03 -6.78
C GLU A 267 -12.36 -23.38 -8.09
N ASP A 268 -11.98 -22.41 -8.91
CA ASP A 268 -11.25 -22.67 -10.16
C ASP A 268 -9.85 -23.24 -9.91
N ALA A 269 -9.14 -22.75 -8.88
CA ALA A 269 -7.86 -23.30 -8.47
C ALA A 269 -8.00 -24.74 -7.92
N LEU A 270 -9.01 -24.99 -7.08
CA LEU A 270 -9.31 -26.30 -6.52
C LEU A 270 -9.69 -27.31 -7.62
N ASN A 271 -10.55 -26.91 -8.57
CA ASN A 271 -10.94 -27.73 -9.71
C ASN A 271 -9.72 -28.09 -10.59
N LYS A 272 -8.78 -27.16 -10.77
CA LYS A 272 -7.52 -27.44 -11.50
C LYS A 272 -6.58 -28.38 -10.74
N GLU A 273 -6.51 -28.31 -9.41
CA GLU A 273 -5.75 -29.28 -8.61
C GLU A 273 -6.40 -30.66 -8.56
N ILE A 274 -7.72 -30.73 -8.39
CA ILE A 274 -8.48 -31.99 -8.43
C ILE A 274 -8.34 -32.65 -9.79
N GLY A 275 -8.41 -31.89 -10.89
CA GLY A 275 -8.17 -32.39 -12.25
C GLY A 275 -6.75 -32.94 -12.43
N LYS A 276 -5.72 -32.26 -11.92
CA LYS A 276 -4.33 -32.77 -11.95
C LYS A 276 -4.14 -34.02 -11.09
N ALA A 277 -4.77 -34.08 -9.92
CA ALA A 277 -4.72 -35.23 -9.03
C ALA A 277 -5.46 -36.45 -9.60
N ALA A 278 -6.54 -36.23 -10.35
CA ALA A 278 -7.25 -37.28 -11.07
C ALA A 278 -6.39 -37.86 -12.22
N ILE A 279 -5.68 -37.00 -12.95
CA ILE A 279 -4.73 -37.43 -14.00
C ILE A 279 -3.55 -38.21 -13.40
N ALA A 280 -3.03 -37.78 -12.24
CA ALA A 280 -1.92 -38.46 -11.56
C ALA A 280 -2.30 -39.80 -10.90
N ARG A 281 -3.60 -40.08 -10.68
CA ARG A 281 -4.09 -41.38 -10.18
C ARG A 281 -4.57 -42.32 -11.28
N GLY A 282 -4.62 -41.85 -12.53
CA GLY A 282 -5.04 -42.62 -13.70
C GLY A 282 -3.89 -43.08 -14.59
N ALA A 283 -2.63 -42.95 -14.14
CA ALA A 283 -1.43 -43.42 -14.81
C ALA A 283 -0.70 -44.45 -13.95
#